data_AF-E4XS81-F1
#
_entry.id   AF-E4XS81-F1
#
_cell.length_a   1.000
_cell.length_b   1.000
_cell.length_c   1.000
_cell.angle_alpha   90.00
_cell.angle_beta   90.00
_cell.angle_gamma   90.00
#
_symmetry.space_group_name_H-M   'P 1'
#
loop_
_entity.id
_entity.type
_entity.pdbx_description
1 polymer ?
#
loop_
_entity_poly.entity_id
_entity_poly.type
_entity_poly.pdbx_seq_one_letter_code
_entity_poly.pdbx_strand_id
1 'polypeptide(L)' 'MYTVYCGFGVMLFTFYLAYDTKTILGGGRMEIGPDDYIVAVVQLYVDIIQIFLYLLRIFGRAD' A
#
# COMPACT_ATOMS: atom_id res chain seq x y z
N MET A 1 6.47 -18.07 -14.73
CA MET A 1 6.16 -18.36 -13.30
C MET A 1 6.37 -17.14 -12.40
N TYR A 2 7.52 -16.45 -12.47
CA TYR A 2 7.76 -15.20 -11.71
C TYR A 2 6.70 -14.11 -11.93
N THR A 3 6.29 -13.85 -13.17
CA THR A 3 5.32 -12.79 -13.50
C THR A 3 3.93 -13.02 -12.89
N VAL A 4 3.50 -14.27 -12.76
CA VAL A 4 2.20 -14.62 -12.14
C VAL A 4 2.26 -14.39 -10.63
N TYR A 5 3.38 -14.76 -10.00
CA TYR A 5 3.61 -14.53 -8.57
C TYR A 5 3.71 -13.03 -8.25
N CYS A 6 4.38 -12.27 -9.11
CA CYS A 6 4.46 -10.81 -9.02
C CYS A 6 3.09 -10.14 -9.21
N GLY A 7 2.29 -10.60 -10.19
CA GLY A 7 0.94 -10.08 -10.40
C GLY A 7 0.02 -10.31 -9.21
N PHE A 8 0.10 -11.49 -8.59
CA PHE A 8 -0.66 -11.81 -7.38
C PHE A 8 -0.22 -10.95 -6.18
N GLY A 9 1.10 -10.72 -6.03
CA GLY A 9 1.65 -9.82 -5.02
C GLY A 9 1.16 -8.39 -5.16
N VAL A 10 1.17 -7.83 -6.38
CA VAL A 10 0.65 -6.47 -6.65
C VAL A 10 -0.84 -6.36 -6.32
N MET A 11 -1.63 -7.37 -6.67
CA MET A 11 -3.07 -7.38 -6.40
C MET A 11 -3.35 -7.37 -4.88
N LEU A 12 -2.64 -8.22 -4.11
CA LEU A 12 -2.77 -8.27 -2.64
C LEU A 12 -2.35 -6.96 -1.98
N PHE A 13 -1.20 -6.41 -2.34
CA PHE A 13 -0.71 -5.14 -1.78
C PHE A 13 -1.63 -3.96 -2.11
N THR A 14 -2.22 -3.95 -3.31
CA THR A 14 -3.18 -2.91 -3.71
C THR A 14 -4.48 -2.99 -2.90
N PHE A 15 -4.97 -4.20 -2.62
CA PHE A 15 -6.14 -4.40 -1.74
C PHE A 15 -5.85 -3.99 -0.29
N TYR A 16 -4.64 -4.29 0.21
CA TYR A 16 -4.21 -3.89 1.56
C TYR A 16 -4.15 -2.36 1.70
N LEU A 17 -3.52 -1.68 0.72
CA LEU A 17 -3.46 -0.23 0.68
C LEU A 17 -4.86 0.40 0.65
N ALA A 18 -5.78 -0.16 -0.14
CA ALA A 18 -7.16 0.34 -0.21
C ALA A 18 -7.90 0.19 1.12
N TYR A 19 -7.61 -0.84 1.91
CA TYR A 19 -8.18 -1.05 3.24
C TYR A 19 -7.59 -0.08 4.28
N ASP A 20 -6.27 0.09 4.32
CA ASP A 20 -5.60 1.02 5.24
C ASP A 20 -5.99 2.48 4.93
N THR A 21 -6.05 2.84 3.64
CA THR A 21 -6.52 4.17 3.21
C THR A 21 -7.95 4.45 3.68
N LYS A 22 -8.84 3.46 3.62
CA LYS A 22 -10.23 3.59 4.12
C LYS A 22 -10.29 3.76 5.63
N THR A 23 -9.41 3.09 6.37
CA THR A 23 -9.34 3.23 7.83
C THR A 23 -8.83 4.62 8.22
N ILE A 24 -7.87 5.16 7.47
CA ILE A 24 -7.25 6.47 7.73
C ILE A 24 -8.17 7.64 7.33
N LEU A 25 -8.91 7.53 6.23
CA LEU A 25 -9.84 8.56 5.74
C LEU A 25 -11.19 8.57 6.48
N GLY A 26 -11.35 7.80 7.56
CA GLY A 26 -12.57 7.81 8.39
C GLY A 26 -13.71 6.92 7.87
N GLY A 27 -13.44 5.96 6.99
CA GLY A 27 -14.39 4.94 6.55
C GLY A 27 -14.46 3.70 7.44
N GLY A 28 -13.72 3.67 8.55
CA GLY A 28 -13.65 2.58 9.53
C GLY A 28 -14.17 2.99 10.92
N ARG A 29 -14.39 2.00 11.80
CA ARG A 29 -15.00 2.18 13.13
C ARG A 29 -14.10 2.88 14.18
N MET A 30 -12.87 3.25 13.84
CA MET A 30 -11.95 3.94 14.75
C MET A 30 -11.58 5.31 14.16
N GLU A 31 -12.05 6.37 14.80
CA GLU A 31 -11.61 7.73 14.51
C GLU A 31 -10.15 7.85 14.94
N ILE A 32 -9.27 8.15 13.97
CA ILE A 32 -7.86 8.40 14.26
C ILE A 32 -7.78 9.74 14.97
N GLY A 33 -7.29 9.73 16.21
CA GLY A 33 -7.04 10.95 16.97
C GLY A 33 -5.95 11.81 16.32
N PRO A 34 -5.89 13.12 16.63
CA PRO A 34 -4.86 14.01 16.09
C PRO A 34 -3.43 13.53 16.42
N ASP A 35 -3.25 12.81 17.53
CA ASP A 35 -1.97 12.26 17.95
C ASP A 35 -1.53 11.03 17.11
N ASP A 36 -2.49 10.25 16.62
CA ASP A 36 -2.26 9.05 15.81
C ASP A 36 -2.26 9.34 14.30
N TYR A 37 -2.74 10.53 13.89
CA TYR A 37 -2.82 10.94 12.49
C TYR A 37 -1.45 10.98 11.81
N ILE A 38 -0.43 11.49 12.48
CA ILE A 38 0.93 11.57 11.93
C ILE A 38 1.48 10.16 11.66
N VAL A 39 1.29 9.24 12.60
CA VAL A 39 1.75 7.85 12.47
C VAL A 39 1.01 7.15 11.33
N ALA A 40 -0.30 7.33 11.25
CA ALA A 40 -1.13 6.77 10.19
C ALA A 40 -0.71 7.25 8.79
N VAL A 41 -0.46 8.55 8.62
CA VAL A 41 0.00 9.12 7.34
C VAL A 41 1.39 8.61 6.97
N VAL A 42 2.31 8.49 7.94
CA VAL A 42 3.64 7.93 7.70
C VAL A 42 3.56 6.46 7.27
N GLN A 43 2.67 5.68 7.88
CA GLN A 43 2.47 4.28 7.51
C GLN A 43 1.92 4.15 6.08
N LEU A 44 0.92 4.98 5.72
CA LEU A 44 0.40 5.06 4.35
C LEU A 44 1.49 5.43 3.33
N TYR A 45 2.37 6.37 3.68
CA TYR A 45 3.48 6.77 2.83
C TYR A 45 4.44 5.60 2.56
N VAL A 46 4.79 4.84 3.59
CA VAL A 46 5.68 3.66 3.46
C VAL A 46 5.04 2.59 2.57
N ASP A 47 3.73 2.34 2.72
CA ASP A 47 3.01 1.36 1.90
C ASP A 47 2.98 1.74 0.41
N ILE A 48 2.78 3.03 0.10
CA ILE A 48 2.82 3.55 -1.27
C ILE A 48 4.22 3.36 -1.90
N ILE A 49 5.28 3.67 -1.15
CA ILE A 49 6.67 3.50 -1.63
C ILE A 49 6.98 2.01 -1.89
N GLN A 50 6.53 1.11 -1.02
CA GLN A 50 6.68 -0.34 -1.21
C GLN A 50 5.99 -0.82 -2.50
N ILE A 51 4.74 -0.40 -2.74
CA ILE A 51 4.02 -0.72 -3.98
C ILE A 51 4.77 -0.19 -5.20
N PHE A 52 5.25 1.05 -5.16
CA PHE A 52 6.04 1.64 -6.23
C PHE A 52 7.31 0.83 -6.53
N LEU A 53 8.04 0.38 -5.50
CA LEU A 53 9.23 -0.45 -5.67
C LEU A 53 8.91 -1.84 -6.22
N TYR A 54 7.79 -2.45 -5.82
CA TYR A 54 7.32 -3.71 -6.42
C TYR A 54 6.97 -3.52 -7.90
N LEU A 55 6.28 -2.44 -8.26
CA LEU A 55 6.00 -2.08 -9.65
C LEU A 55 7.30 -1.86 -10.43
N LEU A 56 8.28 -1.14 -9.86
CA LEU A 56 9.60 -0.94 -10.48
C LEU A 56 10.33 -2.26 -10.69
N ARG A 57 10.24 -3.23 -9.78
CA ARG A 57 10.82 -4.57 -9.99
C ARG A 57 10.14 -5.38 -11.10
N ILE A 58 8.84 -5.14 -11.32
CA ILE A 58 8.05 -5.83 -12.35
C ILE A 58 8.29 -5.21 -13.73
N PHE A 59 8.28 -3.88 -13.82
CA PHE A 59 8.37 -3.14 -15.08
C PHE A 59 9.79 -2.63 -15.41
N GLY A 60 10.67 -2.51 -14.42
CA GLY A 60 12.02 -1.99 -14.55
C GLY A 60 13.07 -3.02 -15.00
N ARG A 61 12.69 -4.28 -15.21
CA ARG A 61 13.44 -5.17 -16.13
C ARG A 61 12.98 -4.86 -17.56
N ALA A 62 13.31 -3.68 -18.05
CA ALA A 62 13.57 -3.49 -19.46
C ALA A 62 15.03 -3.93 -19.67
N ASP A 63 15.28 -4.76 -20.68
CA ASP A 63 16.66 -5.02 -21.17
C ASP A 63 17.43 -3.71 -21.38
#